data_AF-B1WUK2-F1
#
_entry.id   AF-B1WUK2-F1
#
_cell.length_a   1.000
_cell.length_b   1.000
_cell.length_c   1.000
_cell.angle_alpha   90.00
_cell.angle_beta   90.00
_cell.angle_gamma   90.00
#
_symmetry.space_group_name_H-M   'P 1'
#
loop_
_entity.id
_entity.type
_entity.pdbx_description
1 polymer ?
#
loop_
_entity_poly.entity_id
_entity_poly.type
_entity_poly.pdbx_seq_one_letter_code
_entity_poly.pdbx_strand_id
1 'polypeptide(L)'
;MSRKQSSLNSSHHNTNHTQESQCQTPVVTDNSKWQQLWDKFILKGYQTREESNGEQPPSSPPKKIVYLKLLLKFLSKFSRKNKHYFDPKQLQKEILEDIGQQLHDERQKQGLSLELISEETRISVGLLEAIEKAKLEELPEAIYTRSFIKKFADFLGLDGKGLSESFPLDSNPKSQESSRFRFFFPVLQFRPLHLYFLYIIIVVISVQSISNKLKRAATEGAIEELPVPVVISPPPSPIEKPVIVKVHSKGKSTLKVMVDGKTTFDGTLTKESQKTWEANKNITLEASNAGLILVTFNNQNAKRLGKLGENKKVTYSLPNISNNSREQEKVNQQE
;
A
#
# COMPACT_ATOMS: atom_id res chain seq x y z
N MET A 1 12.69 76.47 61.01
CA MET A 1 11.46 76.96 60.34
C MET A 1 10.24 76.27 60.95
N SER A 2 9.06 76.90 60.84
CA SER A 2 7.67 76.48 61.17
C SER A 2 7.32 75.31 62.11
N ARG A 3 6.22 75.48 62.84
CA ARG A 3 5.64 74.61 63.89
C ARG A 3 4.13 74.46 63.64
N LYS A 4 3.59 73.23 63.72
CA LYS A 4 2.18 72.79 63.95
C LYS A 4 1.99 71.37 63.34
N GLN A 5 1.28 70.37 63.86
CA GLN A 5 0.08 70.22 64.73
C GLN A 5 -1.27 70.62 64.08
N SER A 6 -2.43 69.95 64.28
CA SER A 6 -2.76 68.55 64.65
C SER A 6 -4.29 68.41 64.82
N SER A 7 -4.96 67.48 64.14
CA SER A 7 -6.27 66.89 64.51
C SER A 7 -6.62 65.76 63.50
N LEU A 8 -7.30 64.64 63.78
CA LEU A 8 -8.41 64.25 64.68
C LEU A 8 -9.80 64.78 64.27
N ASN A 9 -10.65 63.89 63.76
CA ASN A 9 -11.98 63.67 64.37
C ASN A 9 -12.60 62.31 63.97
N SER A 10 -13.76 61.99 64.54
CA SER A 10 -14.29 60.62 64.69
C SER A 10 -15.76 60.46 64.26
N SER A 11 -16.10 59.23 63.87
CA SER A 11 -17.41 58.52 63.91
C SER A 11 -18.74 59.27 63.86
N HIS A 12 -19.66 58.76 63.02
CA HIS A 12 -21.09 58.70 63.37
C HIS A 12 -21.75 57.43 62.81
N HIS A 13 -22.62 56.81 63.61
CA HIS A 13 -23.57 55.78 63.18
C HIS A 13 -24.69 56.39 62.34
N ASN A 14 -25.27 55.62 61.41
CA ASN A 14 -26.73 55.55 61.34
C ASN A 14 -27.21 54.22 60.75
N THR A 15 -28.39 53.77 61.18
CA THR A 15 -29.12 52.60 60.66
C THR A 15 -30.52 53.03 60.30
N ASN A 16 -31.08 52.62 59.15
CA ASN A 16 -32.53 52.67 58.95
C ASN A 16 -33.07 51.74 57.85
N HIS A 17 -34.40 51.60 57.86
CA HIS A 17 -35.19 50.54 57.25
C HIS A 17 -35.23 50.46 55.71
N THR A 18 -35.44 49.22 55.26
CA THR A 18 -36.27 48.73 54.14
C THR A 18 -37.16 49.75 53.42
N GLN A 19 -37.11 49.73 52.09
CA GLN A 19 -38.30 49.90 51.22
C GLN A 19 -38.14 49.05 49.95
N GLU A 20 -39.23 48.47 49.46
CA GLU A 20 -39.27 47.64 48.25
C GLU A 20 -39.60 48.50 47.01
N SER A 21 -38.87 48.34 45.91
CA SER A 21 -39.36 48.72 44.56
C SER A 21 -38.55 48.09 43.42
N GLN A 22 -39.13 47.02 42.87
CA GLN A 22 -39.14 46.56 41.47
C GLN A 22 -38.12 47.13 40.45
N CYS A 23 -37.41 46.18 39.81
CA CYS A 23 -37.27 46.05 38.36
C CYS A 23 -36.64 47.21 37.53
N GLN A 24 -35.38 47.02 37.09
CA GLN A 24 -35.08 46.50 35.74
C GLN A 24 -33.56 46.33 35.49
N THR A 25 -33.20 45.24 34.80
CA THR A 25 -31.86 45.05 34.23
C THR A 25 -31.79 45.63 32.80
N PRO A 26 -30.67 46.23 32.37
CA PRO A 26 -30.48 46.56 30.97
C PRO A 26 -30.34 45.27 30.15
N VAL A 27 -31.19 45.12 29.13
CA VAL A 27 -31.24 43.92 28.30
C VAL A 27 -30.18 43.98 27.20
N VAL A 28 -29.33 42.95 27.13
CA VAL A 28 -28.61 42.57 25.91
C VAL A 28 -28.96 41.12 25.59
N THR A 29 -29.92 40.94 24.69
CA THR A 29 -30.20 39.63 24.08
C THR A 29 -29.43 39.50 22.76
N ASP A 30 -28.58 38.49 22.66
CA ASP A 30 -28.75 37.57 21.53
C ASP A 30 -29.27 36.23 22.09
N ASN A 31 -30.17 35.61 21.35
CA ASN A 31 -31.02 34.53 21.81
C ASN A 31 -30.84 33.32 20.89
N SER A 32 -29.74 32.60 21.11
CA SER A 32 -29.43 31.39 20.35
C SER A 32 -30.51 30.35 20.57
N LYS A 33 -31.35 30.14 19.54
CA LYS A 33 -32.42 29.14 19.53
C LYS A 33 -31.93 27.71 19.81
N TRP A 34 -30.62 27.46 19.74
CA TRP A 34 -30.02 26.20 20.17
C TRP A 34 -29.98 26.04 21.69
N GLN A 35 -29.66 27.08 22.49
CA GLN A 35 -29.65 26.96 23.95
C GLN A 35 -31.05 26.61 24.48
N GLN A 36 -32.10 27.30 24.02
CA GLN A 36 -33.49 26.97 24.36
C GLN A 36 -33.93 25.55 23.96
N LEU A 37 -33.27 24.92 22.98
CA LEU A 37 -33.51 23.52 22.59
C LEU A 37 -32.68 22.54 23.42
N TRP A 38 -31.46 22.91 23.81
CA TRP A 38 -30.60 22.14 24.71
C TRP A 38 -31.19 22.05 26.12
N ASP A 39 -31.56 23.17 26.75
CA ASP A 39 -32.16 23.19 28.09
C ASP A 39 -33.42 22.31 28.15
N LYS A 40 -34.23 22.39 27.09
CA LYS A 40 -35.48 21.62 26.93
C LYS A 40 -35.26 20.12 26.68
N PHE A 41 -34.04 19.72 26.31
CA PHE A 41 -33.61 18.31 26.21
C PHE A 41 -32.97 17.81 27.52
N ILE A 42 -32.14 18.62 28.16
CA ILE A 42 -31.42 18.25 29.39
C ILE A 42 -32.38 18.12 30.59
N LEU A 43 -33.25 19.11 30.81
CA LEU A 43 -34.19 19.14 31.95
C LEU A 43 -35.36 18.14 31.85
N LYS A 44 -35.39 17.27 30.83
CA LYS A 44 -36.39 16.21 30.67
C LYS A 44 -35.82 14.79 30.80
N GLY A 45 -34.53 14.65 31.11
CA GLY A 45 -33.86 13.35 31.24
C GLY A 45 -33.87 12.74 32.65
N TYR A 46 -33.94 13.54 33.72
CA TYR A 46 -33.51 13.11 35.07
C TYR A 46 -34.45 13.48 36.23
N GLN A 47 -35.76 13.29 36.04
CA GLN A 47 -36.77 13.12 37.11
C GLN A 47 -37.87 12.25 36.48
N THR A 48 -38.22 11.05 36.93
CA THR A 48 -38.42 10.45 38.27
C THR A 48 -38.07 8.94 38.13
N ARG A 49 -37.87 8.07 39.13
CA ARG A 49 -38.52 7.88 40.43
C ARG A 49 -37.77 6.79 41.21
N GLU A 50 -37.56 6.98 42.51
CA GLU A 50 -37.46 5.86 43.45
C GLU A 50 -38.78 5.66 44.21
N GLU A 51 -38.85 4.52 44.91
CA GLU A 51 -39.86 4.12 45.90
C GLU A 51 -41.12 3.36 45.41
N SER A 52 -41.49 2.39 46.27
CA SER A 52 -42.61 1.42 46.26
C SER A 52 -42.60 0.27 45.22
N ASN A 53 -42.14 -0.90 45.69
CA ASN A 53 -42.74 -2.26 45.59
C ASN A 53 -43.35 -2.80 44.26
N GLY A 54 -42.94 -4.02 43.88
CA GLY A 54 -43.86 -5.03 43.29
C GLY A 54 -43.59 -5.52 41.85
N GLU A 55 -43.11 -6.77 41.76
CA GLU A 55 -43.33 -7.77 40.67
C GLU A 55 -42.87 -7.52 39.21
N GLN A 56 -42.59 -8.65 38.54
CA GLN A 56 -42.21 -8.84 37.13
C GLN A 56 -43.08 -9.98 36.54
N PRO A 57 -43.11 -10.21 35.21
CA PRO A 57 -43.16 -9.29 34.06
C PRO A 57 -44.41 -9.64 33.17
N PRO A 58 -44.54 -9.20 31.89
CA PRO A 58 -43.96 -10.02 30.79
C PRO A 58 -43.61 -9.31 29.45
N SER A 59 -42.86 -10.03 28.61
CA SER A 59 -42.84 -10.03 27.12
C SER A 59 -42.74 -8.73 26.29
N SER A 60 -41.62 -8.62 25.55
CA SER A 60 -41.40 -7.80 24.33
C SER A 60 -42.07 -8.40 23.06
N PRO A 61 -41.98 -7.83 21.81
CA PRO A 61 -41.22 -6.67 21.28
C PRO A 61 -42.20 -5.70 20.50
N PRO A 62 -42.07 -5.21 19.22
CA PRO A 62 -40.97 -5.09 18.24
C PRO A 62 -40.94 -3.78 17.35
N LYS A 63 -40.14 -3.82 16.26
CA LYS A 63 -40.22 -3.03 14.99
C LYS A 63 -40.14 -1.47 15.01
N LYS A 64 -38.93 -0.94 14.81
CA LYS A 64 -38.68 0.43 14.26
C LYS A 64 -37.54 0.46 13.22
N ILE A 65 -37.73 -0.13 12.02
CA ILE A 65 -36.72 -0.12 10.93
C ILE A 65 -37.38 0.15 9.56
N VAL A 66 -37.83 1.39 9.30
CA VAL A 66 -38.22 1.87 7.95
C VAL A 66 -37.83 3.34 7.71
N TYR A 67 -38.29 4.25 8.57
CA TYR A 67 -38.30 5.69 8.29
C TYR A 67 -36.92 6.36 8.07
N LEU A 68 -35.84 5.79 8.61
CA LEU A 68 -34.50 6.38 8.51
C LEU A 68 -34.01 6.56 7.06
N LYS A 69 -34.37 5.64 6.14
CA LYS A 69 -33.95 5.71 4.73
C LYS A 69 -34.65 6.81 3.92
N LEU A 70 -35.88 7.21 4.28
CA LEU A 70 -36.53 8.37 3.65
C LEU A 70 -35.96 9.68 4.19
N LEU A 71 -35.74 9.78 5.50
CA LEU A 71 -35.18 10.98 6.14
C LEU A 71 -33.83 11.37 5.53
N LEU A 72 -32.91 10.40 5.37
CA LEU A 72 -31.61 10.60 4.74
C LEU A 72 -31.71 11.10 3.28
N LYS A 73 -32.68 10.59 2.49
CA LYS A 73 -32.92 11.03 1.10
C LYS A 73 -33.55 12.43 1.00
N PHE A 74 -34.22 12.90 2.04
CA PHE A 74 -34.82 14.23 2.08
C PHE A 74 -33.78 15.28 2.52
N LEU A 75 -33.00 14.97 3.58
CA LEU A 75 -31.91 15.80 4.08
C LEU A 75 -30.84 16.07 3.01
N SER A 76 -30.51 15.07 2.17
CA SER A 76 -29.53 15.23 1.08
C SER A 76 -29.96 16.22 -0.02
N LYS A 77 -31.23 16.65 -0.07
CA LYS A 77 -31.73 17.61 -1.07
C LYS A 77 -31.73 19.08 -0.59
N PHE A 78 -31.58 19.36 0.70
CA PHE A 78 -31.78 20.72 1.23
C PHE A 78 -30.53 21.39 1.84
N SER A 79 -29.40 20.69 1.97
CA SER A 79 -28.14 21.28 2.46
C SER A 79 -27.22 21.74 1.32
N ARG A 80 -27.57 22.86 0.67
CA ARG A 80 -26.72 23.56 -0.32
C ARG A 80 -26.93 25.08 -0.31
N LYS A 81 -26.50 25.75 0.77
CA LYS A 81 -26.14 27.19 0.76
C LYS A 81 -25.09 27.47 1.83
N ASN A 82 -24.29 28.51 1.62
CA ASN A 82 -23.19 28.97 2.50
C ASN A 82 -22.15 27.89 2.86
N LYS A 83 -21.34 27.48 1.88
CA LYS A 83 -20.05 26.83 2.16
C LYS A 83 -19.02 27.89 2.55
N HIS A 84 -19.07 28.35 3.80
CA HIS A 84 -18.00 29.15 4.37
C HIS A 84 -16.69 28.35 4.27
N TYR A 85 -15.60 28.95 3.82
CA TYR A 85 -14.31 28.27 3.79
C TYR A 85 -13.77 28.26 5.22
N PHE A 86 -13.88 27.12 5.88
CA PHE A 86 -13.32 26.89 7.21
C PHE A 86 -11.80 26.74 7.07
N ASP A 87 -11.05 27.75 7.51
CA ASP A 87 -9.60 27.64 7.66
C ASP A 87 -9.29 26.98 9.02
N PRO A 88 -8.72 25.76 9.06
CA PRO A 88 -8.37 25.11 10.32
C PRO A 88 -7.30 25.87 11.11
N LYS A 89 -6.45 26.68 10.46
CA LYS A 89 -5.49 27.54 11.18
C LYS A 89 -6.17 28.70 11.89
N GLN A 90 -7.23 29.26 11.31
CA GLN A 90 -7.97 30.34 11.95
C GLN A 90 -8.67 29.86 13.22
N LEU A 91 -9.35 28.69 13.18
CA LEU A 91 -9.91 28.09 14.40
C LEU A 91 -8.80 27.70 15.40
N GLN A 92 -7.68 27.15 14.94
CA GLN A 92 -6.56 26.79 15.82
C GLN A 92 -5.98 28.02 16.55
N LYS A 93 -6.03 29.21 15.93
CA LYS A 93 -5.68 30.47 16.58
C LYS A 93 -6.77 30.97 17.53
N GLU A 94 -8.03 30.97 17.11
CA GLU A 94 -9.18 31.37 17.95
C GLU A 94 -9.26 30.56 19.27
N ILE A 95 -9.02 29.24 19.19
CA ILE A 95 -8.93 28.38 20.38
C ILE A 95 -7.67 28.67 21.22
N LEU A 96 -6.58 29.09 20.59
CA LEU A 96 -5.36 29.49 21.31
C LEU A 96 -5.52 30.85 22.00
N GLU A 97 -6.34 31.75 21.47
CA GLU A 97 -6.66 33.04 22.09
C GLU A 97 -7.41 32.84 23.43
N ASP A 98 -8.41 31.95 23.46
CA ASP A 98 -9.14 31.57 24.69
C ASP A 98 -8.22 30.88 25.74
N ILE A 99 -7.45 29.88 25.31
CA ILE A 99 -6.50 29.15 26.19
C ILE A 99 -5.39 30.09 26.70
N GLY A 100 -4.83 30.91 25.82
CA GLY A 100 -3.76 31.85 26.13
C GLY A 100 -4.19 32.92 27.13
N GLN A 101 -5.40 33.47 26.96
CA GLN A 101 -6.01 34.40 27.89
C GLN A 101 -6.24 33.76 29.27
N GLN A 102 -6.78 32.54 29.33
CA GLN A 102 -7.03 31.86 30.61
C GLN A 102 -5.72 31.54 31.37
N LEU A 103 -4.68 31.10 30.66
CA LEU A 103 -3.34 30.87 31.23
C LEU A 103 -2.71 32.17 31.73
N HIS A 104 -2.81 33.25 30.95
CA HIS A 104 -2.32 34.58 31.33
C HIS A 104 -3.02 35.07 32.60
N ASP A 105 -4.36 35.09 32.62
CA ASP A 105 -5.13 35.60 33.76
C ASP A 105 -4.83 34.84 35.04
N GLU A 106 -4.73 33.51 34.98
CA GLU A 106 -4.38 32.70 36.16
C GLU A 106 -2.94 32.93 36.63
N ARG A 107 -1.97 33.04 35.70
CA ARG A 107 -0.60 33.42 36.06
C ARG A 107 -0.53 34.79 36.73
N GLN A 108 -1.27 35.78 36.23
CA GLN A 108 -1.29 37.13 36.79
C GLN A 108 -1.97 37.16 38.17
N LYS A 109 -3.07 36.40 38.38
CA LYS A 109 -3.69 36.20 39.70
C LYS A 109 -2.70 35.67 40.74
N GLN A 110 -1.84 34.73 40.32
CA GLN A 110 -0.81 34.12 41.17
C GLN A 110 0.49 34.96 41.26
N GLY A 111 0.61 36.05 40.49
CA GLY A 111 1.76 36.96 40.51
C GLY A 111 3.05 36.38 39.94
N LEU A 112 2.99 35.30 39.17
CA LEU A 112 4.17 34.55 38.72
C LEU A 112 4.76 35.12 37.42
N SER A 113 6.09 35.20 37.34
CA SER A 113 6.78 35.63 36.11
C SER A 113 6.99 34.45 35.15
N LEU A 114 7.14 34.73 33.85
CA LEU A 114 7.31 33.68 32.83
C LEU A 114 8.64 32.94 32.97
N GLU A 115 9.65 33.58 33.56
CA GLU A 115 10.99 33.02 33.82
C GLU A 115 10.89 31.86 34.83
N LEU A 116 10.18 32.06 35.94
CA LEU A 116 9.95 31.02 36.96
C LEU A 116 9.25 29.79 36.36
N ILE A 117 8.23 30.01 35.52
CA ILE A 117 7.51 28.92 34.84
C ILE A 117 8.42 28.24 33.81
N SER A 118 9.32 28.99 33.16
CA SER A 118 10.29 28.46 32.21
C SER A 118 11.30 27.53 32.89
N GLU A 119 11.78 27.89 34.09
CA GLU A 119 12.72 27.09 34.89
C GLU A 119 12.11 25.75 35.35
N GLU A 120 10.87 25.76 35.83
CA GLU A 120 10.20 24.54 36.31
C GLU A 120 9.68 23.67 35.15
N THR A 121 8.88 24.23 34.25
CA THR A 121 8.24 23.44 33.16
C THR A 121 9.21 23.01 32.06
N ARG A 122 10.39 23.65 31.98
CA ARG A 122 11.38 23.51 30.89
C ARG A 122 10.82 23.86 29.50
N ILE A 123 9.94 24.85 29.45
CA ILE A 123 9.45 25.50 28.23
C ILE A 123 10.12 26.87 28.15
N SER A 124 10.68 27.29 27.01
CA SER A 124 11.33 28.61 26.92
C SER A 124 10.33 29.76 27.08
N VAL A 125 10.75 30.85 27.73
CA VAL A 125 9.92 32.06 27.98
C VAL A 125 9.17 32.52 26.73
N GLY A 126 9.84 32.58 25.57
CA GLY A 126 9.21 32.99 24.30
C GLY A 126 8.10 32.05 23.81
N LEU A 127 8.12 30.75 24.14
CA LEU A 127 7.03 29.83 23.83
C LEU A 127 5.85 30.01 24.79
N LEU A 128 6.10 30.32 26.07
CA LEU A 128 5.05 30.66 27.02
C LEU A 128 4.38 32.00 26.63
N GLU A 129 5.17 33.00 26.25
CA GLU A 129 4.70 34.27 25.71
C GLU A 129 3.89 34.09 24.41
N ALA A 130 4.34 33.24 23.49
CA ALA A 130 3.63 32.93 22.26
C ALA A 130 2.30 32.18 22.49
N ILE A 131 2.18 31.40 23.56
CA ILE A 131 0.90 30.81 24.00
C ILE A 131 -0.02 31.91 24.55
N GLU A 132 0.43 32.73 25.51
CA GLU A 132 -0.40 33.80 26.09
C GLU A 132 -0.87 34.83 25.05
N LYS A 133 -0.03 35.14 24.06
CA LYS A 133 -0.32 36.10 22.98
C LYS A 133 -0.89 35.44 21.71
N ALA A 134 -1.24 34.15 21.78
CA ALA A 134 -1.79 33.33 20.70
C ALA A 134 -1.09 33.47 19.33
N LYS A 135 0.24 33.58 19.36
CA LYS A 135 1.08 33.70 18.19
C LYS A 135 1.34 32.31 17.58
N LEU A 136 0.33 31.77 16.90
CA LEU A 136 0.39 30.44 16.29
C LEU A 136 1.58 30.27 15.31
N GLU A 137 2.11 31.37 14.78
CA GLU A 137 3.26 31.42 13.88
C GLU A 137 4.63 31.28 14.58
N GLU A 138 4.73 31.59 15.86
CA GLU A 138 5.95 31.43 16.68
C GLU A 138 6.01 30.05 17.39
N LEU A 139 4.95 29.24 17.27
CA LEU A 139 4.83 27.95 17.95
C LEU A 139 5.22 26.75 17.04
N PRO A 140 5.79 25.66 17.61
CA PRO A 140 6.04 24.41 16.90
C PRO A 140 4.77 23.68 16.42
N GLU A 141 4.94 22.49 15.82
CA GLU A 141 3.81 21.65 15.41
C GLU A 141 2.82 21.40 16.57
N ALA A 142 1.54 21.38 16.24
CA ALA A 142 0.41 21.33 17.20
C ALA A 142 0.53 20.26 18.30
N ILE A 143 1.17 19.12 18.00
CA ILE A 143 1.44 18.03 18.97
C ILE A 143 2.28 18.55 20.15
N TYR A 144 3.32 19.33 19.88
CA TYR A 144 4.16 19.93 20.91
C TYR A 144 3.43 21.07 21.63
N THR A 145 2.70 21.91 20.89
CA THR A 145 1.89 23.00 21.46
C THR A 145 0.89 22.51 22.50
N ARG A 146 0.18 21.39 22.23
CA ARG A 146 -0.67 20.71 23.24
C ARG A 146 0.12 20.30 24.48
N SER A 147 1.35 19.79 24.32
CA SER A 147 2.18 19.39 25.47
C SER A 147 2.66 20.60 26.31
N PHE A 148 2.87 21.76 25.68
CA PHE A 148 3.24 23.00 26.36
C PHE A 148 2.04 23.63 27.09
N ILE A 149 0.87 23.71 26.43
CA ILE A 149 -0.40 24.10 27.06
C ILE A 149 -0.67 23.23 28.29
N LYS A 150 -0.55 21.89 28.14
CA LYS A 150 -0.73 20.97 29.27
C LYS A 150 0.19 21.30 30.44
N LYS A 151 1.51 21.36 30.20
CA LYS A 151 2.52 21.65 31.24
C LYS A 151 2.30 22.99 31.94
N PHE A 152 1.93 24.03 31.20
CA PHE A 152 1.71 25.37 31.73
C PHE A 152 0.44 25.41 32.60
N ALA A 153 -0.66 24.81 32.13
CA ALA A 153 -1.87 24.64 32.92
C ALA A 153 -1.66 23.75 34.15
N ASP A 154 -0.98 22.60 34.01
CA ASP A 154 -0.64 21.70 35.12
C ASP A 154 0.15 22.46 36.21
N PHE A 155 1.11 23.31 35.82
CA PHE A 155 1.91 24.13 36.75
C PHE A 155 1.07 25.20 37.48
N LEU A 156 0.12 25.84 36.79
CA LEU A 156 -0.80 26.82 37.38
C LEU A 156 -1.92 26.20 38.24
N GLY A 157 -2.01 24.86 38.29
CA GLY A 157 -3.07 24.14 39.01
C GLY A 157 -4.41 24.04 38.26
N LEU A 158 -4.41 24.30 36.95
CA LEU A 158 -5.58 24.16 36.07
C LEU A 158 -5.68 22.73 35.51
N ASP A 159 -6.82 22.40 34.88
CA ASP A 159 -6.94 21.15 34.11
C ASP A 159 -6.17 21.23 32.79
N GLY A 160 -4.85 21.00 32.88
CA GLY A 160 -3.97 20.92 31.72
C GLY A 160 -4.29 19.77 30.78
N LYS A 161 -5.01 18.73 31.23
CA LYS A 161 -5.50 17.71 30.29
C LYS A 161 -6.61 18.31 29.43
N GLY A 162 -7.67 18.84 30.04
CA GLY A 162 -8.81 19.46 29.35
C GLY A 162 -8.39 20.60 28.41
N LEU A 163 -7.56 21.54 28.89
CA LEU A 163 -7.03 22.64 28.08
C LEU A 163 -6.14 22.17 26.92
N SER A 164 -5.40 21.07 27.10
CA SER A 164 -4.69 20.47 25.98
C SER A 164 -5.62 19.75 25.01
N GLU A 165 -6.77 19.24 25.44
CA GLU A 165 -7.71 18.48 24.62
C GLU A 165 -8.66 19.37 23.79
N SER A 166 -8.85 20.64 24.15
CA SER A 166 -9.54 21.62 23.29
C SER A 166 -8.69 22.09 22.10
N PHE A 167 -7.37 22.24 22.27
CA PHE A 167 -6.49 22.71 21.18
C PHE A 167 -6.36 21.67 20.04
N PRO A 168 -6.71 22.00 18.79
CA PRO A 168 -6.78 21.04 17.69
C PRO A 168 -5.38 20.62 17.19
N LEU A 169 -5.25 19.37 16.75
CA LEU A 169 -4.00 18.81 16.20
C LEU A 169 -3.80 19.09 14.69
N ASP A 170 -4.87 19.26 13.93
CA ASP A 170 -4.84 19.16 12.47
C ASP A 170 -4.62 20.52 11.78
N SER A 171 -3.36 20.85 11.47
CA SER A 171 -3.04 21.95 10.53
C SER A 171 -1.98 21.65 9.47
N ASN A 172 -1.46 20.41 9.36
CA ASN A 172 -0.71 19.96 8.18
C ASN A 172 -0.61 18.42 8.04
N PRO A 173 -1.13 17.78 6.96
CA PRO A 173 -0.98 16.33 6.74
C PRO A 173 0.42 15.90 6.26
N LYS A 174 1.44 16.77 6.32
CA LYS A 174 2.77 16.53 5.71
C LYS A 174 3.83 15.87 6.61
N SER A 175 3.64 15.81 7.93
CA SER A 175 4.55 15.12 8.86
C SER A 175 4.09 13.72 9.29
N GLN A 176 2.90 13.26 8.86
CA GLN A 176 2.33 11.95 9.27
C GLN A 176 2.34 10.83 8.21
N GLU A 177 2.90 11.08 7.02
CA GLU A 177 3.05 10.08 5.94
C GLU A 177 3.84 8.83 6.38
N SER A 178 4.91 9.01 7.17
CA SER A 178 5.84 7.95 7.58
C SER A 178 5.26 6.93 8.58
N SER A 179 4.12 7.24 9.20
CA SER A 179 3.47 6.35 10.18
C SER A 179 2.20 5.67 9.65
N ARG A 180 1.43 6.35 8.78
CA ARG A 180 0.18 5.78 8.23
C ARG A 180 0.43 4.59 7.29
N PHE A 181 1.57 4.57 6.60
CA PHE A 181 1.97 3.45 5.74
C PHE A 181 2.19 2.11 6.48
N ARG A 182 2.32 2.12 7.82
CA ARG A 182 2.52 0.90 8.62
C ARG A 182 1.23 0.08 8.84
N PHE A 183 0.06 0.61 8.49
CA PHE A 183 -1.23 -0.04 8.75
C PHE A 183 -1.97 -0.59 7.52
N PHE A 184 -1.45 -0.37 6.30
CA PHE A 184 -2.04 -0.87 5.05
C PHE A 184 -1.20 -1.93 4.32
N PHE A 185 -0.07 -2.36 4.89
CA PHE A 185 0.73 -3.48 4.39
C PHE A 185 0.98 -4.56 5.47
N PRO A 186 -0.02 -5.41 5.78
CA PRO A 186 0.29 -6.73 6.29
C PRO A 186 1.08 -7.50 5.21
N VAL A 187 2.18 -8.15 5.61
CA VAL A 187 3.00 -9.04 4.77
C VAL A 187 3.76 -8.38 3.61
N LEU A 188 4.62 -7.40 3.92
CA LEU A 188 5.94 -7.28 3.28
C LEU A 188 7.05 -7.14 4.33
N GLN A 189 7.23 -8.20 5.13
CA GLN A 189 8.45 -8.37 5.93
C GLN A 189 9.62 -8.68 5.00
N PHE A 190 10.27 -7.63 4.49
CA PHE A 190 11.47 -7.71 3.65
C PHE A 190 12.71 -8.18 4.44
N ARG A 191 12.66 -9.40 4.99
CA ARG A 191 13.82 -10.10 5.60
C ARG A 191 14.90 -10.33 4.53
N PRO A 192 16.21 -10.29 4.85
CA PRO A 192 17.30 -10.22 3.86
C PRO A 192 17.23 -11.21 2.67
N LEU A 193 16.67 -12.40 2.87
CA LEU A 193 16.52 -13.45 1.85
C LEU A 193 15.89 -12.96 0.53
N HIS A 194 14.83 -12.15 0.55
CA HIS A 194 14.20 -11.66 -0.70
C HIS A 194 15.15 -10.77 -1.52
N LEU A 195 16.06 -10.04 -0.85
CA LEU A 195 17.02 -9.15 -1.49
C LEU A 195 18.12 -9.98 -2.17
N TYR A 196 18.52 -11.11 -1.57
CA TYR A 196 19.36 -12.12 -2.22
C TYR A 196 18.66 -12.76 -3.42
N PHE A 197 17.36 -13.08 -3.35
CA PHE A 197 16.61 -13.56 -4.51
C PHE A 197 16.56 -12.54 -5.65
N LEU A 198 16.28 -11.27 -5.34
CA LEU A 198 16.29 -10.17 -6.32
C LEU A 198 17.70 -9.99 -6.95
N TYR A 199 18.75 -10.03 -6.12
CA TYR A 199 20.14 -9.99 -6.58
C TYR A 199 20.48 -11.17 -7.50
N ILE A 200 20.10 -12.41 -7.14
CA ILE A 200 20.28 -13.60 -7.98
C ILE A 200 19.54 -13.44 -9.32
N ILE A 201 18.32 -12.92 -9.33
CA ILE A 201 17.56 -12.65 -10.56
C ILE A 201 18.29 -11.63 -11.44
N ILE A 202 18.80 -10.54 -10.87
CA ILE A 202 19.58 -9.51 -11.60
C ILE A 202 20.87 -10.12 -12.17
N VAL A 203 21.62 -10.90 -11.38
CA VAL A 203 22.84 -11.59 -11.84
C VAL A 203 22.53 -12.58 -12.97
N VAL A 204 21.48 -13.39 -12.85
CA VAL A 204 21.05 -14.32 -13.90
C VAL A 204 20.67 -13.57 -15.18
N ILE A 205 19.90 -12.48 -15.09
CA ILE A 205 19.53 -11.65 -16.25
C ILE A 205 20.79 -11.04 -16.91
N SER A 206 21.74 -10.54 -16.13
CA SER A 206 23.02 -10.03 -16.65
C SER A 206 23.83 -11.12 -17.36
N VAL A 207 23.96 -12.32 -16.76
CA VAL A 207 24.69 -13.46 -17.35
C VAL A 207 23.99 -13.96 -18.62
N GLN A 208 22.66 -14.05 -18.65
CA GLN A 208 21.90 -14.38 -19.86
C GLN A 208 22.12 -13.34 -20.96
N SER A 209 22.09 -12.05 -20.63
CA SER A 209 22.30 -10.95 -21.57
C SER A 209 23.72 -10.97 -22.17
N ILE A 210 24.73 -11.14 -21.32
CA ILE A 210 26.15 -11.25 -21.74
C ILE A 210 26.38 -12.52 -22.55
N SER A 211 25.84 -13.67 -22.12
CA SER A 211 25.94 -14.93 -22.88
C SER A 211 25.29 -14.82 -24.26
N ASN A 212 24.13 -14.16 -24.36
CA ASN A 212 23.45 -13.93 -25.64
C ASN A 212 24.21 -12.94 -26.53
N LYS A 213 24.87 -11.90 -25.97
CA LYS A 213 25.77 -11.03 -26.73
C LYS A 213 27.03 -11.76 -27.21
N LEU A 214 27.68 -12.55 -26.35
CA LEU A 214 28.88 -13.32 -26.72
C LEU A 214 28.57 -14.40 -27.77
N LYS A 215 27.40 -15.05 -27.71
CA LYS A 215 26.95 -15.96 -28.76
C LYS A 215 26.73 -15.25 -30.10
N ARG A 216 26.16 -14.04 -30.10
CA ARG A 216 26.01 -13.23 -31.31
C ARG A 216 27.36 -12.79 -31.86
N ALA A 217 28.25 -12.27 -31.01
CA ALA A 217 29.62 -11.90 -31.39
C ALA A 217 30.44 -13.10 -31.91
N ALA A 218 30.23 -14.31 -31.40
CA ALA A 218 30.83 -15.54 -31.93
C ALA A 218 30.15 -16.07 -33.22
N THR A 219 28.97 -15.55 -33.57
CA THR A 219 28.29 -15.84 -34.85
C THR A 219 28.68 -14.80 -35.91
N GLU A 220 28.86 -13.53 -35.51
CA GLU A 220 29.26 -12.41 -36.38
C GLU A 220 30.79 -12.42 -36.62
N GLY A 221 31.60 -12.63 -35.59
CA GLY A 221 33.06 -12.80 -35.68
C GLY A 221 33.51 -14.13 -36.28
N ALA A 222 32.58 -15.01 -36.68
CA ALA A 222 32.87 -16.11 -37.59
C ALA A 222 32.93 -15.66 -39.07
N ILE A 223 32.68 -14.37 -39.33
CA ILE A 223 32.75 -13.71 -40.65
C ILE A 223 33.80 -12.59 -40.59
N GLU A 224 35.01 -12.90 -40.12
CA GLU A 224 36.20 -12.09 -40.37
C GLU A 224 36.92 -12.66 -41.60
N GLU A 225 37.13 -11.84 -42.63
CA GLU A 225 37.63 -12.30 -43.92
C GLU A 225 39.11 -12.70 -43.87
N LEU A 226 39.37 -14.02 -43.85
CA LEU A 226 40.62 -14.52 -44.44
C LEU A 226 40.58 -14.27 -45.95
N PRO A 227 41.64 -13.70 -46.57
CA PRO A 227 41.64 -13.36 -47.98
C PRO A 227 41.68 -14.61 -48.85
N VAL A 228 40.51 -15.12 -49.22
CA VAL A 228 40.36 -16.26 -50.12
C VAL A 228 40.59 -15.83 -51.58
N PRO A 229 41.43 -16.55 -52.35
CA PRO A 229 41.57 -16.31 -53.78
C PRO A 229 40.26 -16.67 -54.51
N VAL A 230 39.98 -15.97 -55.61
CA VAL A 230 38.73 -16.14 -56.37
C VAL A 230 38.61 -17.56 -56.93
N VAL A 231 37.75 -18.37 -56.31
CA VAL A 231 37.28 -19.65 -56.85
C VAL A 231 35.80 -19.50 -57.20
N ILE A 232 35.48 -19.60 -58.48
CA ILE A 232 34.12 -19.42 -59.00
C ILE A 232 33.26 -20.62 -58.58
N SER A 233 32.32 -20.40 -57.67
CA SER A 233 31.35 -21.41 -57.22
C SER A 233 30.08 -21.42 -58.11
N PRO A 234 29.50 -22.60 -58.39
CA PRO A 234 28.30 -22.74 -59.23
C PRO A 234 27.02 -22.17 -58.56
N PRO A 235 25.93 -21.95 -59.33
CA PRO A 235 24.71 -21.32 -58.84
C PRO A 235 24.07 -22.00 -57.60
N PRO A 236 23.32 -21.24 -56.78
CA PRO A 236 22.88 -21.67 -55.46
C PRO A 236 21.94 -22.89 -55.52
N SER A 237 22.29 -23.93 -54.77
CA SER A 237 21.42 -25.07 -54.50
C SER A 237 20.28 -24.69 -53.55
N PRO A 238 19.10 -25.33 -53.64
CA PRO A 238 17.94 -24.99 -52.81
C PRO A 238 18.18 -25.26 -51.32
N ILE A 239 17.57 -24.44 -50.47
CA ILE A 239 17.68 -24.55 -49.00
C ILE A 239 16.78 -25.70 -48.51
N GLU A 240 17.36 -26.90 -48.41
CA GLU A 240 16.70 -28.06 -47.80
C GLU A 240 16.52 -27.84 -46.29
N LYS A 241 15.32 -28.11 -45.77
CA LYS A 241 14.99 -27.95 -44.35
C LYS A 241 15.52 -29.17 -43.57
N PRO A 242 16.31 -29.02 -42.50
CA PRO A 242 16.95 -30.16 -41.85
C PRO A 242 15.95 -31.15 -41.21
N VAL A 243 16.29 -32.43 -41.28
CA VAL A 243 15.64 -33.54 -40.59
C VAL A 243 16.04 -33.50 -39.11
N ILE A 244 15.10 -33.18 -38.22
CA ILE A 244 15.33 -33.16 -36.77
C ILE A 244 14.62 -34.35 -36.13
N VAL A 245 15.39 -35.23 -35.49
CA VAL A 245 14.87 -36.41 -34.77
C VAL A 245 15.23 -36.34 -33.29
N LYS A 246 14.19 -36.19 -32.47
CA LYS A 246 14.26 -36.21 -31.00
C LYS A 246 13.90 -37.61 -30.51
N VAL A 247 14.73 -38.19 -29.64
CA VAL A 247 14.53 -39.53 -29.08
C VAL A 247 14.56 -39.45 -27.56
N HIS A 248 13.60 -40.09 -26.92
CA HIS A 248 13.49 -40.21 -25.46
C HIS A 248 13.28 -41.68 -25.07
N SER A 249 14.06 -42.20 -24.12
CA SER A 249 14.01 -43.59 -23.68
C SER A 249 13.33 -43.75 -22.33
N LYS A 250 12.33 -44.66 -22.26
CA LYS A 250 11.63 -45.03 -21.03
C LYS A 250 12.23 -46.22 -20.29
N GLY A 251 13.44 -46.65 -20.66
CA GLY A 251 14.18 -47.70 -19.94
C GLY A 251 15.56 -47.97 -20.54
N LYS A 252 16.10 -49.17 -20.30
CA LYS A 252 17.40 -49.60 -20.86
C LYS A 252 17.20 -50.11 -22.30
N SER A 253 17.83 -49.47 -23.27
CA SER A 253 17.76 -49.84 -24.70
C SER A 253 19.03 -49.39 -25.42
N THR A 254 19.70 -50.27 -26.17
CA THR A 254 20.85 -49.88 -26.98
C THR A 254 20.35 -49.21 -28.26
N LEU A 255 20.91 -48.05 -28.59
CA LEU A 255 20.54 -47.25 -29.74
C LEU A 255 21.80 -46.88 -30.54
N LYS A 256 21.80 -47.22 -31.82
CA LYS A 256 22.73 -46.72 -32.82
C LYS A 256 21.99 -45.67 -33.68
N VAL A 257 22.66 -44.56 -33.95
CA VAL A 257 22.13 -43.47 -34.80
C VAL A 257 23.12 -43.15 -35.90
N MET A 258 22.60 -43.12 -37.13
CA MET A 258 23.33 -42.68 -38.32
C MET A 258 22.67 -41.41 -38.87
N VAL A 259 23.46 -40.36 -39.06
CA VAL A 259 23.11 -39.08 -39.67
C VAL A 259 23.75 -39.02 -41.04
N ASP A 260 22.95 -38.89 -42.10
CA ASP A 260 23.41 -38.84 -43.49
C ASP A 260 24.39 -39.98 -43.86
N GLY A 261 24.14 -41.18 -43.32
CA GLY A 261 24.95 -42.39 -43.50
C GLY A 261 26.12 -42.56 -42.53
N LYS A 262 26.53 -41.51 -41.79
CA LYS A 262 27.62 -41.58 -40.81
C LYS A 262 27.09 -41.93 -39.43
N THR A 263 27.66 -42.93 -38.75
CA THR A 263 27.31 -43.23 -37.34
C THR A 263 27.75 -42.07 -36.43
N THR A 264 26.80 -41.45 -35.73
CA THR A 264 27.01 -40.31 -34.82
C THR A 264 26.71 -40.65 -33.36
N PHE A 265 26.07 -41.78 -33.09
CA PHE A 265 25.91 -42.33 -31.74
C PHE A 265 25.81 -43.85 -31.81
N ASP A 266 26.43 -44.52 -30.84
CA ASP A 266 26.26 -45.94 -30.59
C ASP A 266 26.41 -46.17 -29.08
N GLY A 267 25.40 -46.72 -28.41
CA GLY A 267 25.43 -46.93 -26.97
C GLY A 267 24.07 -47.15 -26.32
N THR A 268 24.09 -47.51 -25.03
CA THR A 268 22.86 -47.80 -24.26
C THR A 268 22.25 -46.54 -23.66
N LEU A 269 21.02 -46.23 -24.05
CA LEU A 269 20.16 -45.26 -23.38
C LEU A 269 19.54 -45.85 -22.11
N THR A 270 19.37 -45.01 -21.10
CA THR A 270 18.75 -45.32 -19.81
C THR A 270 17.39 -44.63 -19.67
N LYS A 271 16.65 -44.93 -18.59
CA LYS A 271 15.33 -44.34 -18.32
C LYS A 271 15.41 -42.81 -18.20
N GLU A 272 14.42 -42.13 -18.78
CA GLU A 272 14.29 -40.66 -18.92
C GLU A 272 15.40 -39.96 -19.73
N SER A 273 16.33 -40.70 -20.34
CA SER A 273 17.36 -40.09 -21.19
C SER A 273 16.76 -39.58 -22.52
N GLN A 274 17.14 -38.36 -22.91
CA GLN A 274 16.72 -37.73 -24.17
C GLN A 274 17.94 -37.26 -24.96
N LYS A 275 17.89 -37.42 -26.29
CA LYS A 275 18.87 -36.92 -27.25
C LYS A 275 18.17 -36.39 -28.50
N THR A 276 18.83 -35.50 -29.23
CA THR A 276 18.36 -34.92 -30.49
C THR A 276 19.47 -35.06 -31.52
N TRP A 277 19.11 -35.42 -32.74
CA TRP A 277 20.01 -35.41 -33.91
C TRP A 277 19.37 -34.59 -35.03
N GLU A 278 20.22 -34.04 -35.87
CA GLU A 278 19.88 -33.19 -37.01
C GLU A 278 20.69 -33.66 -38.23
N ALA A 279 20.07 -33.69 -39.41
CA ALA A 279 20.64 -34.19 -40.65
C ALA A 279 20.06 -33.46 -41.86
N ASN A 280 20.77 -33.47 -42.99
CA ASN A 280 20.30 -32.81 -44.20
C ASN A 280 19.39 -33.72 -45.03
N LYS A 281 19.71 -35.02 -45.12
CA LYS A 281 19.01 -35.99 -45.99
C LYS A 281 18.23 -37.02 -45.19
N ASN A 282 18.86 -37.71 -44.24
CA ASN A 282 18.20 -38.72 -43.41
C ASN A 282 18.87 -38.99 -42.05
N ILE A 283 18.05 -39.50 -41.12
CA ILE A 283 18.47 -40.07 -39.84
C ILE A 283 17.95 -41.50 -39.75
N THR A 284 18.85 -42.46 -39.55
CA THR A 284 18.49 -43.85 -39.28
C THR A 284 18.73 -44.18 -37.82
N LEU A 285 17.68 -44.61 -37.12
CA LEU A 285 17.72 -45.13 -35.76
C LEU A 285 17.69 -46.66 -35.81
N GLU A 286 18.52 -47.31 -35.01
CA GLU A 286 18.53 -48.76 -34.84
C GLU A 286 18.59 -49.08 -33.34
N ALA A 287 17.50 -49.63 -32.79
CA ALA A 287 17.32 -49.80 -31.35
C ALA A 287 17.05 -51.25 -30.96
N SER A 288 17.65 -51.71 -29.86
CA SER A 288 17.54 -53.10 -29.39
C SER A 288 16.28 -53.39 -28.54
N ASN A 289 15.59 -52.34 -28.09
CA ASN A 289 14.29 -52.44 -27.45
C ASN A 289 13.44 -51.24 -27.89
N ALA A 290 12.92 -51.32 -29.10
CA ALA A 290 12.27 -50.22 -29.80
C ALA A 290 10.96 -49.75 -29.14
N GLY A 291 10.30 -50.60 -28.33
CA GLY A 291 9.08 -50.23 -27.59
C GLY A 291 9.31 -49.31 -26.38
N LEU A 292 10.55 -49.22 -25.87
CA LEU A 292 10.94 -48.25 -24.85
C LEU A 292 11.41 -46.92 -25.45
N ILE A 293 11.59 -46.85 -26.76
CA ILE A 293 12.08 -45.68 -27.49
C ILE A 293 10.91 -44.89 -28.06
N LEU A 294 10.72 -43.65 -27.59
CA LEU A 294 9.81 -42.66 -28.16
C LEU A 294 10.59 -41.74 -29.11
N VAL A 295 10.04 -41.50 -30.30
CA VAL A 295 10.67 -40.69 -31.36
C VAL A 295 9.71 -39.62 -31.86
N THR A 296 10.20 -38.39 -31.94
CA THR A 296 9.58 -37.24 -32.58
C THR A 296 10.44 -36.81 -33.76
N PHE A 297 9.86 -36.84 -34.96
CA PHE A 297 10.47 -36.37 -36.20
C PHE A 297 9.86 -35.01 -36.57
N ASN A 298 10.69 -34.02 -36.92
CA ASN A 298 10.29 -32.67 -37.33
C ASN A 298 9.17 -32.05 -36.46
N ASN A 299 9.33 -32.16 -35.13
CA ASN A 299 8.39 -31.72 -34.09
C ASN A 299 6.98 -32.38 -34.11
N GLN A 300 6.78 -33.48 -34.83
CA GLN A 300 5.54 -34.27 -34.80
C GLN A 300 5.38 -35.08 -33.49
N ASN A 301 4.16 -35.54 -33.22
CA ASN A 301 3.80 -36.31 -32.03
C ASN A 301 4.72 -37.53 -31.79
N ALA A 302 5.13 -37.72 -30.54
CA ALA A 302 6.08 -38.77 -30.16
C ALA A 302 5.47 -40.18 -30.34
N LYS A 303 6.06 -40.97 -31.24
CA LYS A 303 5.62 -42.34 -31.57
C LYS A 303 6.61 -43.36 -31.00
N ARG A 304 6.12 -44.52 -30.53
CA ARG A 304 7.01 -45.66 -30.18
C ARG A 304 7.66 -46.18 -31.46
N LEU A 305 8.96 -46.44 -31.41
CA LEU A 305 9.72 -46.93 -32.57
C LEU A 305 9.24 -48.33 -32.99
N GLY A 306 9.00 -49.21 -32.01
CA GLY A 306 8.48 -50.57 -32.21
C GLY A 306 7.72 -51.14 -31.00
N LYS A 307 7.66 -52.46 -30.91
CA LYS A 307 7.14 -53.25 -29.79
C LYS A 307 8.21 -53.40 -28.70
N LEU A 308 7.79 -53.73 -27.48
CA LEU A 308 8.71 -53.99 -26.37
C LEU A 308 9.54 -55.23 -26.68
N GLY A 309 10.86 -55.14 -26.50
CA GLY A 309 11.82 -56.20 -26.84
C GLY A 309 12.15 -56.34 -28.33
N GLU A 310 11.56 -55.53 -29.22
CA GLU A 310 11.84 -55.59 -30.66
C GLU A 310 13.16 -54.88 -31.00
N ASN A 311 14.11 -55.61 -31.60
CA ASN A 311 15.23 -55.04 -32.35
C ASN A 311 14.66 -54.39 -33.62
N LYS A 312 14.80 -53.07 -33.80
CA LYS A 312 14.19 -52.39 -34.95
C LYS A 312 15.00 -51.22 -35.49
N LYS A 313 15.06 -51.16 -36.83
CA LYS A 313 15.68 -50.10 -37.63
C LYS A 313 14.60 -49.27 -38.32
N VAL A 314 14.70 -47.94 -38.25
CA VAL A 314 13.79 -47.01 -38.95
C VAL A 314 14.59 -45.82 -39.46
N THR A 315 14.39 -45.48 -40.73
CA THR A 315 14.96 -44.30 -41.38
C THR A 315 13.90 -43.21 -41.50
N TYR A 316 14.29 -41.98 -41.16
CA TYR A 316 13.51 -40.75 -41.31
C TYR A 316 14.23 -39.88 -42.32
N SER A 317 13.52 -39.41 -43.36
CA SER A 317 14.05 -38.52 -44.39
C SER A 317 13.06 -37.41 -44.69
N LEU A 318 13.50 -36.39 -45.43
CA LEU A 318 12.56 -35.46 -46.06
C LEU A 318 11.73 -36.20 -47.14
N PRO A 319 10.45 -35.84 -47.33
CA PRO A 319 9.78 -36.08 -48.61
C PRO A 319 10.54 -35.30 -49.69
N ASN A 320 10.79 -35.92 -50.85
CA ASN A 320 11.55 -35.28 -51.92
C ASN A 320 10.75 -34.10 -52.51
N ILE A 321 11.21 -32.86 -52.33
CA ILE A 321 10.51 -31.66 -52.80
C ILE A 321 10.99 -31.28 -54.20
N SER A 322 10.69 -32.14 -55.17
CA SER A 322 10.83 -31.81 -56.60
C SER A 322 9.79 -32.52 -57.45
N ASN A 323 9.13 -31.73 -58.30
CA ASN A 323 8.17 -32.10 -59.35
C ASN A 323 6.75 -32.53 -58.93
N ASN A 324 5.81 -31.89 -59.61
CA ASN A 324 4.37 -31.93 -59.46
C ASN A 324 3.74 -33.06 -60.30
N SER A 325 2.67 -33.66 -59.80
CA SER A 325 1.60 -34.39 -60.53
C SER A 325 1.94 -35.04 -61.89
N ARG A 326 2.18 -36.37 -61.90
CA ARG A 326 1.65 -37.34 -62.90
C ARG A 326 2.10 -38.79 -62.64
N GLU A 327 1.55 -39.38 -61.59
CA GLU A 327 1.25 -40.81 -61.46
C GLU A 327 0.09 -40.88 -60.46
N GLN A 328 -1.12 -40.55 -60.92
CA GLN A 328 -2.09 -41.49 -61.49
C GLN A 328 -2.47 -42.63 -60.51
N GLU A 329 -3.67 -42.59 -59.92
CA GLU A 329 -4.92 -42.98 -60.61
C GLU A 329 -5.00 -44.49 -60.91
N LYS A 330 -4.32 -45.33 -60.11
CA LYS A 330 -4.69 -46.74 -59.90
C LYS A 330 -4.62 -47.14 -58.43
N VAL A 331 -5.75 -47.01 -57.74
CA VAL A 331 -6.44 -47.98 -56.84
C VAL A 331 -7.63 -47.19 -56.23
N ASN A 332 -8.67 -46.95 -57.03
CA ASN A 332 -9.98 -46.51 -56.54
C ASN A 332 -11.11 -46.88 -57.53
N GLN A 333 -11.04 -48.11 -58.04
CA GLN A 333 -12.04 -48.81 -58.84
C GLN A 333 -11.55 -50.27 -58.97
N GLN A 334 -12.49 -51.22 -58.85
CA GLN A 334 -12.28 -52.67 -58.81
C GLN A 334 -11.48 -53.13 -57.56
N GLU A 335 -11.95 -54.11 -56.77
CA GLU A 335 -13.16 -54.95 -56.90
C GLU A 335 -13.75 -55.27 -55.51
#